data_AF-A0A2S3YMB9-F1
#
_entry.id   AF-A0A2S3YMB9-F1
#
_cell.length_a   1.000
_cell.length_b   1.000
_cell.length_c   1.000
_cell.angle_alpha   90.00
_cell.angle_beta   90.00
_cell.angle_gamma   90.00
#
_symmetry.space_group_name_H-M   'P 1'
#
loop_
_entity.id
_entity.type
_entity.pdbx_description
1 polymer ?
#
loop_
_entity_poly.entity_id
_entity_poly.type
_entity_poly.pdbx_seq_one_letter_code
_entity_poly.pdbx_strand_id
1 'polypeptide(L)'
;MRPAAEMKDFRRDLVSLLPKLRRFAMTLTRNANDADDLVQEVCERAISRSHLWNGEGRLESWVYAMTRNLWVDEVRKRKVRGTGSMVDIFDQRELNVEAAAEKAVYANQLQKMILSMPEGLASVFLLVNVEGHSYRETATILGIPIGTVMSRLSTARLRLAAMLSEDTERRA
;
A
#
# COMPACT_ATOMS: atom_id res chain seq x y z
N MET A 1 26.32 17.59 3.98
CA MET A 1 26.43 16.45 3.04
C MET A 1 26.66 15.21 3.89
N ARG A 2 25.79 14.18 3.83
CA ARG A 2 25.93 12.99 4.68
C ARG A 2 27.09 12.11 4.23
N PRO A 3 27.79 11.44 5.15
CA PRO A 3 28.86 10.52 4.81
C PRO A 3 28.33 9.38 3.93
N ALA A 4 29.16 8.90 3.00
CA ALA A 4 28.79 7.89 2.00
C ALA A 4 28.32 6.55 2.62
N ALA A 5 28.71 6.25 3.86
CA ALA A 5 28.29 5.06 4.60
C ALA A 5 26.80 5.12 4.99
N GLU A 6 26.33 6.23 5.57
CA GLU A 6 24.92 6.43 5.93
C GLU A 6 23.99 6.34 4.71
N MET A 7 24.46 6.80 3.55
CA MET A 7 23.71 6.69 2.31
C MET A 7 23.70 5.26 1.72
N LYS A 8 24.74 4.46 1.97
CA LYS A 8 24.76 3.03 1.63
C LYS A 8 23.76 2.25 2.50
N ASP A 9 23.70 2.55 3.80
CA ASP A 9 22.73 1.92 4.70
C ASP A 9 21.29 2.28 4.30
N PHE A 10 21.01 3.56 4.00
CA PHE A 10 19.69 3.98 3.51
C PHE A 10 19.25 3.22 2.26
N ARG A 11 20.13 3.07 1.25
CA ARG A 11 19.79 2.36 0.01
C ARG A 11 19.52 0.88 0.25
N ARG A 12 20.32 0.22 1.10
CA ARG A 12 20.10 -1.18 1.49
C ARG A 12 18.75 -1.35 2.17
N ASP A 13 18.42 -0.45 3.09
CA ASP A 13 17.18 -0.50 3.84
C ASP A 13 15.98 -0.24 2.91
N LEU A 14 16.10 0.71 1.97
CA LEU A 14 15.08 0.95 0.94
C LEU A 14 14.85 -0.27 0.03
N VAL A 15 15.92 -0.93 -0.43
CA VAL A 15 15.82 -2.17 -1.22
C VAL A 15 15.08 -3.26 -0.44
N SER A 16 15.34 -3.37 0.86
CA SER A 16 14.67 -4.34 1.73
C SER A 16 13.17 -4.05 1.90
N LEU A 17 12.74 -2.80 1.70
CA LEU A 17 11.34 -2.38 1.76
C LEU A 17 10.56 -2.61 0.45
N LEU A 18 11.24 -2.85 -0.68
CA LEU A 18 10.59 -2.92 -2.01
C LEU A 18 9.39 -3.88 -2.08
N PRO A 19 9.45 -5.12 -1.53
CA PRO A 19 8.30 -6.03 -1.60
C PRO A 19 7.09 -5.49 -0.82
N LYS A 20 7.33 -4.83 0.32
CA LYS A 20 6.27 -4.23 1.15
C LYS A 20 5.68 -2.99 0.47
N LEU A 21 6.55 -2.16 -0.08
CA LEU A 21 6.20 -0.97 -0.84
C LEU A 21 5.31 -1.31 -2.03
N ARG A 22 5.67 -2.35 -2.78
CA ARG A 22 4.87 -2.84 -3.90
C ARG A 22 3.48 -3.31 -3.45
N ARG A 23 3.38 -4.05 -2.34
CA ARG A 23 2.07 -4.46 -1.80
C ARG A 23 1.20 -3.25 -1.43
N PHE A 24 1.79 -2.22 -0.83
CA PHE A 24 1.07 -0.99 -0.51
C PHE A 24 0.67 -0.20 -1.77
N ALA A 25 1.57 -0.08 -2.75
CA ALA A 25 1.23 0.52 -4.03
C ALA A 25 0.08 -0.21 -4.73
N MET A 26 0.01 -1.54 -4.63
CA MET A 26 -1.10 -2.34 -5.15
C MET A 26 -2.45 -2.02 -4.46
N THR A 27 -2.46 -1.71 -3.16
CA THR A 27 -3.72 -1.33 -2.47
C THR A 27 -4.24 0.03 -2.91
N LEU A 28 -3.36 0.91 -3.41
CA LEU A 28 -3.69 2.25 -3.90
C LEU A 28 -4.09 2.26 -5.37
N THR A 29 -3.28 1.62 -6.22
CA THR A 29 -3.40 1.69 -7.69
C THR A 29 -4.38 0.68 -8.26
N ARG A 30 -4.50 -0.48 -7.62
CA ARG A 30 -5.28 -1.64 -8.09
C ARG A 30 -4.90 -2.09 -9.51
N ASN A 31 -3.68 -1.80 -9.93
CA ASN A 31 -3.13 -2.21 -11.21
C ASN A 31 -1.63 -2.47 -11.03
N ALA A 32 -1.15 -3.62 -11.51
CA ALA A 32 0.24 -4.01 -11.31
C ALA A 32 1.25 -3.05 -11.97
N ASN A 33 0.94 -2.58 -13.18
CA ASN A 33 1.82 -1.67 -13.91
C ASN A 33 1.87 -0.30 -13.23
N ASP A 34 0.71 0.27 -12.88
CA ASP A 34 0.66 1.54 -12.13
C ASP A 34 1.35 1.40 -10.76
N ALA A 35 1.27 0.23 -10.10
CA ALA A 35 1.96 -0.02 -8.84
C ALA A 35 3.49 -0.05 -9.02
N ASP A 36 3.97 -0.72 -10.06
CA ASP A 36 5.39 -0.85 -10.36
C ASP A 36 6.00 0.52 -10.75
N ASP A 37 5.28 1.30 -11.57
CA ASP A 37 5.65 2.68 -11.92
C ASP A 37 5.70 3.58 -10.68
N LEU A 38 4.68 3.49 -9.80
CA LEU A 38 4.63 4.25 -8.55
C LEU A 38 5.79 3.87 -7.62
N VAL A 39 6.12 2.58 -7.49
CA VAL A 39 7.26 2.10 -6.68
C VAL A 39 8.57 2.67 -7.22
N GLN A 40 8.75 2.67 -8.54
CA GLN A 40 9.93 3.25 -9.17
C GLN A 40 10.05 4.74 -8.84
N GLU A 41 8.99 5.53 -9.05
CA GLU A 41 9.00 6.97 -8.77
C GLU A 41 9.27 7.25 -7.28
N VAL A 42 8.68 6.47 -6.38
CA VAL A 42 8.95 6.57 -4.93
C VAL A 42 10.42 6.32 -4.64
N CYS A 43 11.04 5.31 -5.24
CA CYS A 43 12.43 4.98 -4.99
C CYS A 43 13.37 6.09 -5.49
N GLU A 44 13.14 6.60 -6.70
CA GLU A 44 13.89 7.74 -7.25
C GLU A 44 13.77 8.98 -6.36
N ARG A 45 12.55 9.28 -5.91
CA ARG A 45 12.26 10.40 -5.01
C ARG A 45 12.90 10.19 -3.63
N ALA A 46 12.84 8.99 -3.07
CA ALA A 46 13.41 8.65 -1.77
C ALA A 46 14.95 8.76 -1.79
N ILE A 47 15.60 8.27 -2.86
CA ILE A 47 17.06 8.38 -3.01
C ILE A 47 17.49 9.84 -3.17
N SER A 48 16.84 10.60 -4.05
CA SER A 48 17.16 12.03 -4.26
C SER A 48 16.93 12.88 -2.99
N ARG A 49 15.93 12.51 -2.18
CA ARG A 49 15.58 13.20 -0.92
C ARG A 49 16.11 12.52 0.33
N SER A 50 17.01 11.55 0.20
CA SER A 50 17.59 10.80 1.32
C SER A 50 18.25 11.69 2.39
N HIS A 51 18.75 12.87 2.00
CA HIS A 51 19.28 13.86 2.91
C HIS A 51 18.26 14.43 3.91
N LEU A 52 16.96 14.41 3.58
CA LEU A 52 15.87 14.88 4.45
C LEU A 52 15.46 13.85 5.51
N TRP A 53 15.81 12.58 5.33
CA TRP A 53 15.47 11.51 6.27
C TRP A 53 16.35 11.60 7.51
N ASN A 54 15.97 12.29 8.57
CA ASN A 54 16.83 12.56 9.74
C ASN A 54 17.28 11.31 10.54
N GLY A 55 16.85 10.11 10.18
CA GLY A 55 17.21 8.86 10.87
C GLY A 55 16.31 8.54 12.06
N GLU A 56 15.29 9.37 12.33
CA GLU A 56 14.38 9.18 13.44
C GLU A 56 13.05 8.54 12.99
N GLY A 57 12.56 7.58 13.78
CA GLY A 57 11.33 6.86 13.47
C GLY A 57 11.52 5.76 12.42
N ARG A 58 10.42 5.34 11.78
CA ARG A 58 10.41 4.25 10.80
C ARG A 58 10.60 4.80 9.40
N LEU A 59 11.68 4.39 8.72
CA LEU A 59 11.89 4.68 7.30
C LEU A 59 10.68 4.23 6.46
N GLU A 60 10.11 3.08 6.80
CA GLU A 60 8.90 2.53 6.19
C GLU A 60 7.73 3.53 6.20
N SER A 61 7.43 4.15 7.35
CA SER A 61 6.36 5.15 7.47
C SER A 61 6.60 6.36 6.56
N TRP A 62 7.85 6.81 6.45
CA TRP A 62 8.22 7.94 5.58
C TRP A 62 8.03 7.61 4.10
N VAL A 63 8.45 6.42 3.68
CA VAL A 63 8.31 5.95 2.30
C VAL A 63 6.84 5.70 1.95
N TYR A 64 6.03 5.13 2.84
CA TYR A 64 4.58 4.97 2.61
C TYR A 64 3.84 6.30 2.51
N ALA A 65 4.17 7.28 3.35
CA ALA A 65 3.60 8.62 3.23
C ALA A 65 3.96 9.26 1.87
N MET A 66 5.21 9.11 1.42
CA MET A 66 5.65 9.58 0.11
C MET A 66 4.87 8.91 -1.04
N THR A 67 4.70 7.59 -0.95
CA THR A 67 3.94 6.77 -1.92
C THR A 67 2.52 7.26 -2.06
N ARG A 68 1.83 7.47 -0.93
CA ARG A 68 0.46 7.97 -0.94
C ARG A 68 0.36 9.35 -1.55
N ASN A 69 1.27 10.26 -1.22
CA ASN A 69 1.27 11.62 -1.75
C ASN A 69 1.47 11.61 -3.28
N LEU A 70 2.43 10.83 -3.77
CA LEU A 70 2.68 10.65 -5.20
C LEU A 70 1.44 10.12 -5.93
N TRP A 71 0.78 9.12 -5.37
CA TRP A 71 -0.44 8.58 -5.95
C TRP A 71 -1.59 9.60 -6.02
N VAL A 72 -1.82 10.35 -4.94
CA VAL A 72 -2.85 11.39 -4.90
C VAL A 72 -2.58 12.48 -5.94
N ASP A 73 -1.32 12.88 -6.09
CA ASP A 73 -0.91 13.85 -7.10
C ASP A 73 -1.14 13.30 -8.52
N GLU A 74 -0.82 12.03 -8.76
CA GLU A 74 -1.04 11.38 -10.06
C GLU A 74 -2.53 11.26 -10.41
N VAL A 75 -3.37 10.80 -9.48
CA VAL A 75 -4.83 10.74 -9.67
C VAL A 75 -5.39 12.13 -9.97
N ARG A 76 -4.91 13.17 -9.28
CA ARG A 76 -5.32 14.56 -9.54
C ARG A 76 -4.90 15.02 -10.95
N LYS A 77 -3.68 14.70 -11.39
CA LYS A 77 -3.20 15.02 -12.74
C LYS A 77 -4.02 14.31 -13.83
N ARG A 78 -4.31 13.02 -13.66
CA ARG A 78 -5.13 12.22 -14.60
C ARG A 78 -6.53 12.80 -14.77
N LYS A 79 -7.13 13.31 -13.68
CA LYS A 79 -8.43 13.99 -13.70
C LYS A 79 -8.39 15.29 -14.51
N VAL A 80 -7.37 16.14 -14.29
CA VAL A 80 -7.24 17.43 -15.00
C VAL A 80 -7.01 17.25 -16.50
N ARG A 81 -6.31 16.19 -16.91
CA ARG A 81 -6.03 15.88 -18.33
C ARG A 81 -7.22 15.29 -19.10
N GLY A 82 -8.40 15.15 -18.48
CA GLY A 82 -9.62 14.69 -19.14
C GLY A 82 -9.70 13.18 -19.42
N THR A 83 -8.68 12.40 -19.03
CA THR A 83 -8.65 10.94 -19.17
C THR A 83 -9.23 10.17 -17.98
N GLY A 84 -9.70 10.87 -16.94
CA GLY A 84 -10.29 10.26 -15.75
C GLY A 84 -11.68 10.79 -15.46
N SER A 85 -12.72 10.09 -15.94
CA SER A 85 -14.03 10.17 -15.29
C SER A 85 -13.84 9.80 -13.82
N MET A 86 -14.64 10.37 -12.92
CA MET A 86 -14.57 10.05 -11.50
C MET A 86 -14.90 8.56 -11.35
N VAL A 87 -13.86 7.74 -11.34
CA VAL A 87 -13.92 6.41 -10.78
C VAL A 87 -14.11 6.69 -9.31
N ASP A 88 -15.36 6.65 -8.89
CA ASP A 88 -15.74 6.65 -7.50
C ASP A 88 -14.76 5.70 -6.80
N ILE A 89 -14.25 6.09 -5.63
CA ILE A 89 -13.17 5.40 -4.88
C ILE A 89 -13.63 3.96 -4.45
N PHE A 90 -14.77 3.52 -4.95
CA PHE A 90 -15.41 2.22 -4.84
C PHE A 90 -15.23 1.28 -6.05
N ASP A 91 -14.62 1.70 -7.16
CA ASP A 91 -14.58 0.85 -8.35
C ASP A 91 -13.77 -0.44 -8.12
N GLN A 92 -14.45 -1.57 -8.26
CA GLN A 92 -13.91 -2.91 -8.07
C GLN A 92 -13.27 -3.36 -9.39
N ARG A 93 -12.00 -3.03 -9.58
CA ARG A 93 -11.19 -3.75 -10.58
C ARG A 93 -10.66 -5.03 -9.94
N GLU A 94 -11.09 -6.17 -10.47
CA GLU A 94 -10.55 -7.48 -10.09
C GLU A 94 -9.06 -7.55 -10.46
N LEU A 95 -8.25 -7.88 -9.47
CA LEU A 95 -6.81 -8.05 -9.63
C LEU A 95 -6.50 -9.50 -9.97
N ASN A 96 -5.99 -9.72 -11.18
CA ASN A 96 -5.50 -11.03 -11.59
C ASN A 96 -4.04 -11.18 -11.15
N VAL A 97 -3.79 -12.04 -10.16
CA VAL A 97 -2.43 -12.36 -9.66
C VAL A 97 -2.20 -13.86 -9.90
N GLU A 98 -1.18 -14.21 -10.68
CA GLU A 98 -0.80 -15.61 -10.97
C GLU A 98 -0.18 -16.33 -9.76
N ALA A 99 -0.31 -17.66 -9.71
CA ALA A 99 -0.16 -18.49 -8.50
C ALA A 99 1.10 -19.38 -8.47
N ALA A 100 1.64 -19.64 -7.27
CA ALA A 100 2.66 -20.67 -6.98
C ALA A 100 2.51 -21.27 -5.54
N ALA A 101 2.85 -22.56 -5.39
CA ALA A 101 3.04 -23.48 -4.22
C ALA A 101 2.15 -23.34 -2.95
N GLU A 102 1.62 -24.43 -2.38
CA GLU A 102 0.56 -24.45 -1.33
C GLU A 102 0.61 -23.40 -0.21
N LYS A 103 1.74 -23.16 0.47
CA LYS A 103 1.84 -22.06 1.47
C LYS A 103 1.79 -20.67 0.83
N ALA A 104 2.41 -20.52 -0.33
CA ALA A 104 2.29 -19.33 -1.16
C ALA A 104 0.90 -19.21 -1.78
N VAL A 105 0.15 -20.29 -1.99
CA VAL A 105 -1.26 -20.26 -2.46
C VAL A 105 -2.15 -19.56 -1.43
N TYR A 106 -2.07 -19.94 -0.15
CA TYR A 106 -2.85 -19.27 0.92
C TYR A 106 -2.46 -17.80 1.08
N ALA A 107 -1.16 -17.48 1.10
CA ALA A 107 -0.68 -16.10 1.19
C ALA A 107 -1.12 -15.25 -0.01
N ASN A 108 -1.03 -15.80 -1.23
CA ASN A 108 -1.48 -15.14 -2.45
C ASN A 108 -3.00 -14.93 -2.45
N GLN A 109 -3.76 -15.90 -1.96
CA GLN A 109 -5.21 -15.77 -1.89
C GLN A 109 -5.64 -14.72 -0.86
N LEU A 110 -5.02 -14.70 0.31
CA LEU A 110 -5.24 -13.65 1.30
C LEU A 110 -4.90 -12.27 0.71
N GLN A 111 -3.78 -12.16 -0.02
CA GLN A 111 -3.42 -10.94 -0.72
C GLN A 111 -4.49 -10.54 -1.76
N LYS A 112 -5.02 -11.48 -2.55
CA LYS A 112 -6.13 -11.21 -3.49
C LYS A 112 -7.38 -10.71 -2.78
N MET A 113 -7.77 -11.35 -1.67
CA MET A 113 -8.92 -10.92 -0.86
C MET A 113 -8.73 -9.52 -0.29
N ILE A 114 -7.53 -9.19 0.20
CA ILE A 114 -7.22 -7.84 0.67
C ILE A 114 -7.34 -6.82 -0.46
N LEU A 115 -6.76 -7.14 -1.61
CA LEU A 115 -6.73 -6.25 -2.76
C LEU A 115 -8.09 -6.10 -3.47
N SER A 116 -9.02 -7.02 -3.30
CA SER A 116 -10.39 -6.91 -3.80
C SER A 116 -11.28 -5.97 -2.97
N MET A 117 -10.85 -5.60 -1.76
CA MET A 117 -11.53 -4.60 -0.96
C MET A 117 -11.40 -3.18 -1.58
N PRO A 118 -12.34 -2.27 -1.29
CA PRO A 118 -12.18 -0.82 -1.52
C PRO A 118 -10.78 -0.32 -1.12
N GLU A 119 -10.17 0.54 -1.93
CA GLU A 119 -8.79 1.06 -1.77
C GLU A 119 -8.52 1.49 -0.32
N GLY A 120 -9.46 2.27 0.25
CA GLY A 120 -9.37 2.78 1.61
C GLY A 120 -9.44 1.71 2.71
N LEU A 121 -10.11 0.58 2.46
CA LEU A 121 -10.16 -0.56 3.39
C LEU A 121 -8.90 -1.41 3.26
N ALA A 122 -8.51 -1.73 2.03
CA ALA A 122 -7.31 -2.52 1.73
C ALA A 122 -6.05 -1.88 2.31
N SER A 123 -5.88 -0.56 2.08
CA SER A 123 -4.71 0.20 2.54
C SER A 123 -4.63 0.27 4.06
N VAL A 124 -5.76 0.52 4.75
CA VAL A 124 -5.81 0.56 6.22
C VAL A 124 -5.52 -0.82 6.80
N PHE A 125 -6.10 -1.87 6.23
CA PHE A 125 -5.87 -3.24 6.68
C PHE A 125 -4.40 -3.63 6.51
N LEU A 126 -3.80 -3.37 5.34
CA LEU A 126 -2.40 -3.67 5.08
C LEU A 126 -1.48 -2.97 6.10
N LEU A 127 -1.62 -1.64 6.25
CA LEU A 127 -0.73 -0.86 7.12
C LEU A 127 -0.80 -1.32 8.59
N VAL A 128 -2.00 -1.58 9.10
CA VAL A 128 -2.19 -1.95 10.51
C VAL A 128 -1.96 -3.44 10.76
N ASN A 129 -2.67 -4.31 10.04
CA ASN A 129 -2.71 -5.73 10.36
C ASN A 129 -1.56 -6.53 9.73
N VAL A 130 -0.96 -6.06 8.63
CA VAL A 130 0.15 -6.75 7.95
C VAL A 130 1.49 -6.10 8.28
N GLU A 131 1.57 -4.76 8.18
CA GLU A 131 2.84 -4.03 8.37
C GLU A 131 3.03 -3.50 9.81
N GLY A 132 2.04 -3.70 10.69
CA GLY A 132 2.14 -3.41 12.12
C GLY A 132 2.27 -1.92 12.46
N HIS A 133 1.69 -1.03 11.66
CA HIS A 133 1.65 0.40 11.99
C HIS A 133 0.56 0.66 13.03
N SER A 134 0.84 1.60 13.94
CA SER A 134 -0.18 2.12 14.84
C SER A 134 -1.27 2.86 14.06
N TYR A 135 -2.42 3.06 14.70
CA TYR A 135 -3.52 3.82 14.07
C TYR A 135 -3.11 5.27 13.79
N ARG A 136 -2.24 5.84 14.62
CA ARG A 136 -1.71 7.20 14.45
C ARG A 136 -0.78 7.28 13.24
N GLU A 137 0.18 6.36 13.12
CA GLU A 137 1.06 6.30 11.96
C GLU A 137 0.27 6.06 10.68
N THR A 138 -0.71 5.16 10.70
CA THR A 138 -1.58 4.88 9.56
C THR A 138 -2.38 6.12 9.16
N ALA A 139 -2.92 6.87 10.13
CA ALA A 139 -3.62 8.12 9.88
C ALA A 139 -2.70 9.15 9.20
N THR A 140 -1.45 9.27 9.67
CA THR A 140 -0.44 10.15 9.06
C THR A 140 -0.08 9.71 7.65
N ILE A 141 0.22 8.43 7.43
CA ILE A 141 0.57 7.86 6.12
C ILE A 141 -0.56 8.10 5.10
N LEU A 142 -1.80 7.88 5.52
CA LEU A 142 -2.96 7.99 4.65
C LEU A 142 -3.56 9.41 4.59
N GLY A 143 -3.09 10.36 5.41
CA GLY A 143 -3.67 11.70 5.49
C GLY A 143 -5.17 11.70 5.81
N ILE A 144 -5.61 10.81 6.71
CA ILE A 144 -7.02 10.70 7.14
C ILE A 144 -7.15 10.77 8.67
N PRO A 145 -8.32 11.14 9.23
CA PRO A 145 -8.53 11.14 10.67
C PRO A 145 -8.34 9.75 11.32
N ILE A 146 -7.81 9.71 12.53
CA ILE A 146 -7.62 8.45 13.27
C ILE A 146 -8.93 7.68 13.50
N GLY A 147 -10.04 8.39 13.72
CA GLY A 147 -11.37 7.77 13.82
C GLY A 147 -11.80 7.08 12.52
N THR A 148 -11.40 7.62 11.37
CA THR A 148 -11.61 7.01 10.05
C THR A 148 -10.76 5.76 9.85
N VAL A 149 -9.54 5.73 10.40
CA VAL A 149 -8.71 4.51 10.42
C VAL A 149 -9.44 3.41 11.20
N MET A 150 -9.94 3.71 12.40
CA MET A 150 -10.64 2.74 13.23
C MET A 150 -11.90 2.17 12.55
N SER A 151 -12.75 3.04 11.99
CA SER A 151 -13.97 2.59 11.32
C SER A 151 -13.67 1.76 10.06
N ARG A 152 -12.74 2.20 9.21
CA ARG A 152 -12.30 1.44 8.02
C ARG A 152 -11.68 0.11 8.38
N LEU A 153 -10.86 0.06 9.43
CA LEU A 153 -10.22 -1.17 9.88
C LEU A 153 -11.26 -2.19 10.37
N SER A 154 -12.27 -1.75 11.12
CA SER A 154 -13.38 -2.59 11.56
C SER A 154 -14.12 -3.18 10.36
N THR A 155 -14.51 -2.35 9.39
CA THR A 155 -15.17 -2.80 8.17
C THR A 155 -14.30 -3.75 7.35
N ALA A 156 -13.00 -3.49 7.22
CA ALA A 156 -12.07 -4.35 6.49
C ALA A 156 -11.97 -5.74 7.12
N ARG A 157 -11.91 -5.83 8.45
CA ARG A 157 -11.88 -7.11 9.18
C ARG A 157 -13.15 -7.92 8.98
N LEU A 158 -14.32 -7.29 9.07
CA LEU A 158 -15.60 -7.97 8.84
C LEU A 158 -15.70 -8.49 7.39
N ARG A 159 -15.26 -7.68 6.42
CA ARG A 159 -15.28 -8.07 5.01
C ARG A 159 -14.34 -9.24 4.73
N LEU A 160 -13.13 -9.22 5.29
CA LEU A 160 -12.19 -10.32 5.16
C LEU A 160 -12.71 -11.60 5.82
N ALA A 161 -13.31 -11.50 7.01
CA ALA A 161 -13.92 -12.65 7.68
C ALA A 161 -15.02 -13.29 6.84
N ALA A 162 -15.90 -12.49 6.22
CA ALA A 162 -16.92 -12.99 5.31
C ALA A 162 -16.32 -13.71 4.08
N MET A 163 -15.31 -13.11 3.44
CA MET A 163 -14.62 -13.72 2.31
C MET A 163 -13.94 -15.07 2.66
N LEU A 164 -13.37 -15.17 3.87
CA LEU A 164 -12.75 -16.41 4.35
C LEU A 164 -13.78 -17.50 4.63
N SER A 165 -14.94 -17.15 5.18
CA SER A 165 -16.04 -18.11 5.39
C SER A 165 -16.55 -18.67 4.07
N GLU A 166 -16.85 -17.81 3.10
CA GLU A 166 -17.31 -18.24 1.76
C GLU A 166 -16.29 -19.13 1.04
N ASP A 167 -14.99 -18.82 1.16
CA ASP A 167 -13.93 -19.61 0.56
C ASP A 167 -13.76 -20.98 1.23
N THR A 168 -14.02 -21.06 2.54
CA THR A 168 -14.02 -22.32 3.28
C THR A 168 -15.20 -23.19 2.87
N GLU A 169 -16.39 -22.60 2.71
CA GLU A 169 -17.59 -23.30 2.23
C GLU A 169 -17.44 -23.82 0.80
N ARG A 170 -16.76 -23.09 -0.10
CA ARG A 170 -16.49 -23.56 -1.48
C ARG A 170 -15.53 -24.74 -1.58
N ARG A 171 -14.73 -24.99 -0.54
CA ARG A 171 -13.75 -26.08 -0.49
C ARG A 171 -14.26 -27.34 0.19
N ALA A 172 -15.34 -27.24 0.96
CA ALA A 172 -16.00 -28.34 1.65
C ALA A 172 -16.93 -29.10 0.69
#